data_AF-A0A931WNV0-F1
#
_entry.id   AF-A0A931WNV0-F1
#
_cell.length_a   1.000
_cell.length_b   1.000
_cell.length_c   1.000
_cell.angle_alpha   90.00
_cell.angle_beta   90.00
_cell.angle_gamma   90.00
#
_symmetry.space_group_name_H-M   'P 1'
#
loop_
_entity.id
_entity.type
_entity.pdbx_description
1 polymer ?
#
loop_
_entity_poly.entity_id
_entity_poly.type
_entity_poly.pdbx_seq_one_letter_code
_entity_poly.pdbx_strand_id
1 'polypeptide(L)'
;MSMTKIQKTLLVIIAIGVVGLATARVWLPRVGILYGLYSARREKWLDAVPIKREIPTPQEIPGSTELSYQGLTFRIPWGDVVSHTEGQTLTAGSQESSSSLVMASEVNLRDNMLAKTPEDFKTIEALYGKEATRSNYAVFKSVMHSTPAALSIFSSSRNSLPQLILVTLKRALVLNAGEGLYEFETPAIKGFQFGDAESRYISITFFDKDDKTYRLNIRGASPKYLDYILSSIENGR
;
A
#
# COMPACT_ATOMS: atom_id res chain seq x y z
N MET A 1 -13.92 -44.61 46.77
CA MET A 1 -14.24 -43.27 47.31
C MET A 1 -14.97 -42.49 46.22
N SER A 2 -16.24 -42.12 46.43
CA SER A 2 -17.04 -41.40 45.42
C SER A 2 -16.65 -39.92 45.42
N MET A 3 -16.27 -39.38 44.25
CA MET A 3 -15.97 -37.95 44.12
C MET A 3 -17.19 -37.09 44.43
N THR A 4 -16.98 -36.01 45.19
CA THR A 4 -18.04 -35.03 45.47
C THR A 4 -18.42 -34.27 44.19
N LYS A 5 -19.64 -33.71 44.14
CA LYS A 5 -20.10 -32.92 42.97
C LYS A 5 -19.12 -31.80 42.62
N ILE A 6 -18.53 -31.14 43.63
CA ILE A 6 -17.56 -30.06 43.47
C ILE A 6 -16.27 -30.56 42.79
N GLN A 7 -15.76 -31.71 43.21
CA GLN A 7 -14.56 -32.31 42.61
C GLN A 7 -14.80 -32.69 41.14
N LYS A 8 -15.98 -33.20 40.81
CA LYS A 8 -16.37 -33.49 39.42
C LYS A 8 -16.41 -32.22 38.58
N THR A 9 -17.01 -31.15 39.08
CA THR A 9 -17.06 -29.85 38.39
C THR A 9 -15.67 -29.26 38.15
N LEU A 10 -14.81 -29.26 39.17
CA LEU A 10 -13.42 -28.79 39.05
C LEU A 10 -12.63 -29.57 38.00
N LEU A 11 -12.78 -30.89 37.98
CA LEU A 11 -12.07 -31.75 37.02
C LEU A 11 -12.54 -31.49 35.58
N VAL A 12 -13.83 -31.23 35.37
CA VAL A 12 -14.37 -30.82 34.06
C VAL A 12 -13.79 -29.47 33.61
N ILE A 13 -13.72 -28.47 34.49
CA ILE A 13 -13.15 -27.15 34.15
C ILE A 13 -11.68 -27.27 33.78
N ILE A 14 -10.90 -28.03 34.57
CA ILE A 14 -9.48 -28.28 34.29
C ILE A 14 -9.33 -29.02 32.96
N ALA A 15 -10.14 -30.04 32.69
CA ALA A 15 -10.11 -30.76 31.42
C ALA A 15 -10.43 -29.85 30.23
N ILE A 16 -11.43 -28.96 30.34
CA ILE A 16 -11.73 -27.95 29.32
C ILE A 16 -10.55 -27.00 29.13
N GLY A 17 -9.93 -26.52 30.21
CA GLY A 17 -8.75 -25.65 30.15
C GLY A 17 -7.57 -26.33 29.45
N VAL A 18 -7.27 -27.58 29.79
CA VAL A 18 -6.20 -28.38 29.19
C VAL A 18 -6.48 -28.64 27.71
N VAL A 19 -7.71 -29.03 27.34
CA VAL A 19 -8.11 -29.22 25.94
C VAL A 19 -8.02 -27.90 25.16
N GLY A 20 -8.45 -26.80 25.76
CA GLY A 20 -8.36 -25.46 25.17
C GLY A 20 -6.92 -25.01 24.90
N LEU A 21 -6.01 -25.27 25.84
CA LEU A 21 -4.58 -25.00 25.69
C LEU A 21 -3.92 -25.94 24.68
N ALA A 22 -4.23 -27.23 24.72
CA ALA A 22 -3.70 -28.23 23.79
C ALA A 22 -4.14 -27.95 22.34
N THR A 23 -5.33 -27.37 22.15
CA THR A 23 -5.86 -26.99 20.84
C THR A 23 -5.59 -25.53 20.45
N ALA A 24 -4.89 -24.76 21.28
CA ALA A 24 -4.63 -23.33 21.08
C ALA A 24 -4.01 -22.99 19.72
N ARG A 25 -3.08 -23.82 19.24
CA ARG A 25 -2.45 -23.67 17.93
C ARG A 25 -3.43 -23.73 16.75
N VAL A 26 -4.61 -24.33 16.95
CA VAL A 26 -5.65 -24.48 15.92
C VAL A 26 -6.68 -23.35 16.00
N TRP A 27 -7.14 -22.99 17.19
CA TRP A 27 -8.24 -22.02 17.34
C TRP A 27 -7.78 -20.55 17.41
N LEU A 28 -6.60 -20.25 17.97
CA LEU A 28 -6.10 -18.86 18.04
C LEU A 28 -5.92 -18.20 16.67
N PRO A 29 -5.31 -18.85 15.66
CA PRO A 29 -5.21 -18.26 14.31
C PRO A 29 -6.58 -18.02 13.69
N ARG A 30 -7.56 -18.90 13.96
CA ARG A 30 -8.93 -18.75 13.46
C ARG A 30 -9.64 -17.56 14.08
N VAL A 31 -9.45 -17.32 15.38
CA VAL A 31 -9.97 -16.11 16.04
C VAL A 31 -9.33 -14.85 15.45
N GLY A 32 -8.02 -14.87 15.21
CA GLY A 32 -7.32 -13.78 14.52
C GLY A 32 -7.87 -13.51 13.12
N ILE A 33 -8.10 -14.56 12.32
CA ILE A 33 -8.72 -14.44 10.99
C ILE A 33 -10.16 -13.91 11.08
N LEU A 34 -10.95 -14.39 12.04
CA LEU A 34 -12.33 -13.92 12.24
C LEU A 34 -12.38 -12.44 12.61
N TYR A 35 -11.54 -12.02 13.55
CA TYR A 35 -11.45 -10.61 13.94
C TYR A 35 -10.91 -9.74 12.80
N GLY A 36 -9.87 -10.20 12.10
CA GLY A 36 -9.32 -9.53 10.94
C GLY A 36 -10.34 -9.36 9.81
N LEU A 37 -11.08 -10.42 9.49
CA LEU A 37 -12.18 -10.41 8.52
C LEU A 37 -13.29 -9.44 8.94
N TYR A 38 -13.70 -9.49 10.22
CA TYR A 38 -14.71 -8.59 10.76
C TYR A 38 -14.25 -7.13 10.64
N SER A 39 -13.02 -6.81 11.06
CA SER A 39 -12.46 -5.47 10.95
C SER A 39 -12.37 -5.01 9.49
N ALA A 40 -11.88 -5.88 8.60
CA ALA A 40 -11.70 -5.55 7.19
C ALA A 40 -13.03 -5.31 6.47
N ARG A 41 -14.05 -6.13 6.73
CA ARG A 41 -15.39 -5.98 6.13
C ARG A 41 -16.15 -4.74 6.60
N ARG A 42 -15.77 -4.14 7.73
CA ARG A 42 -16.36 -2.86 8.17
C ARG A 42 -15.89 -1.69 7.32
N GLU A 43 -14.75 -1.82 6.66
CA GLU A 43 -14.14 -0.80 5.82
C GLU A 43 -14.37 -1.14 4.34
N LYS A 44 -15.53 -0.73 3.81
CA LYS A 44 -15.94 -1.05 2.42
C LYS A 44 -14.91 -0.67 1.35
N TRP A 45 -14.06 0.34 1.62
CA TRP A 45 -13.01 0.75 0.70
C TRP A 45 -11.95 -0.34 0.48
N LEU A 46 -11.75 -1.27 1.42
CA LEU A 46 -10.76 -2.35 1.27
C LEU A 46 -11.14 -3.33 0.16
N ASP A 47 -12.42 -3.40 -0.22
CA ASP A 47 -12.90 -4.17 -1.36
C ASP A 47 -12.58 -3.49 -2.71
N ALA A 48 -12.26 -2.19 -2.72
CA ALA A 48 -11.94 -1.46 -3.94
C ALA A 48 -10.60 -1.93 -4.52
N VAL A 49 -10.57 -2.30 -5.79
CA VAL A 49 -9.34 -2.62 -6.53
C VAL A 49 -8.94 -1.45 -7.42
N PRO A 50 -7.64 -1.27 -7.75
CA PRO A 50 -7.20 -0.20 -8.62
C PRO A 50 -7.91 -0.19 -9.97
N ILE A 51 -8.43 0.97 -10.35
CA ILE A 51 -9.00 1.23 -11.66
C ILE A 51 -7.90 1.77 -12.56
N LYS A 52 -7.72 1.20 -13.77
CA LYS A 52 -6.75 1.71 -14.72
C LYS A 52 -7.11 3.14 -15.14
N ARG A 53 -6.12 4.03 -15.09
CA ARG A 53 -6.21 5.44 -15.48
C ARG A 53 -5.12 5.73 -16.51
N GLU A 54 -5.52 6.29 -17.63
CA GLU A 54 -4.58 6.76 -18.65
C GLU A 54 -4.11 8.16 -18.30
N ILE A 55 -2.80 8.37 -18.37
CA ILE A 55 -2.18 9.69 -18.22
C ILE A 55 -1.93 10.24 -19.62
N PRO A 56 -2.48 11.41 -19.97
CA PRO A 56 -2.28 11.99 -21.29
C PRO A 56 -0.82 12.37 -21.50
N THR A 57 -0.42 12.44 -22.78
CA THR A 57 0.90 12.94 -23.19
C THR A 57 1.12 14.36 -22.66
N PRO A 58 2.35 14.73 -22.23
CA PRO A 58 2.63 16.06 -21.73
C PRO A 58 2.23 17.13 -22.75
N GLN A 59 1.36 18.04 -22.34
CA GLN A 59 1.15 19.30 -23.07
C GLN A 59 1.89 20.40 -22.32
N GLU A 60 2.75 21.14 -23.01
CA GLU A 60 3.48 22.26 -22.44
C GLU A 60 2.52 23.26 -21.78
N ILE A 61 2.80 23.59 -20.51
CA ILE A 61 2.08 24.60 -19.76
C ILE A 61 3.00 25.81 -19.57
N PRO A 62 2.65 26.98 -20.14
CA PRO A 62 3.44 28.20 -19.95
C PRO A 62 3.64 28.52 -18.47
N GLY A 63 4.84 28.96 -18.11
CA GLY A 63 5.19 29.28 -16.72
C GLY A 63 5.45 28.07 -15.83
N SER A 64 5.60 26.87 -16.40
CA SER A 64 6.01 25.70 -15.63
C SER A 64 7.46 25.81 -15.14
N THR A 65 7.71 25.30 -13.93
CA THR A 65 9.05 25.24 -13.33
C THR A 65 9.55 23.80 -13.39
N GLU A 66 10.78 23.59 -13.88
CA GLU A 66 11.43 22.28 -13.85
C GLU A 66 12.11 22.05 -12.50
N LEU A 67 11.90 20.87 -11.94
CA LEU A 67 12.51 20.40 -10.69
C LEU A 67 13.25 19.09 -10.93
N SER A 68 14.28 18.87 -10.11
CA SER A 68 15.06 17.64 -10.12
C SER A 68 15.13 17.03 -8.72
N TYR A 69 14.98 15.72 -8.62
CA TYR A 69 15.03 14.99 -7.37
C TYR A 69 15.52 13.56 -7.55
N GLN A 70 16.65 13.21 -6.93
CA GLN A 70 17.22 11.85 -6.95
C GLN A 70 17.29 11.19 -8.35
N GLY A 71 17.69 11.96 -9.36
CA GLY A 71 17.80 11.47 -10.74
C GLY A 71 16.47 11.48 -11.50
N LEU A 72 15.39 11.98 -10.93
CA LEU A 72 14.15 12.30 -11.66
C LEU A 72 14.13 13.78 -12.03
N THR A 73 13.61 14.09 -13.21
CA THR A 73 13.29 15.45 -13.65
C THR A 73 11.79 15.53 -13.92
N PHE A 74 11.13 16.59 -13.49
CA PHE A 74 9.69 16.79 -13.71
C PHE A 74 9.34 18.27 -13.70
N ARG A 75 8.17 18.60 -14.26
CA ARG A 75 7.68 19.97 -14.36
C ARG A 75 6.43 20.15 -13.52
N ILE A 76 6.35 21.30 -12.87
CA ILE A 76 5.16 21.72 -12.12
C ILE A 76 4.55 22.94 -12.80
N PRO A 77 3.21 23.03 -12.89
CA PRO A 77 2.53 24.06 -13.69
C PRO A 77 2.34 25.38 -12.94
N TRP A 78 3.14 25.64 -11.92
CA TRP A 78 3.05 26.83 -11.07
C TRP A 78 4.28 27.72 -11.30
N GLY A 79 4.04 29.03 -11.38
CA GLY A 79 5.08 30.04 -11.32
C GLY A 79 5.54 30.29 -9.88
N ASP A 80 6.71 30.92 -9.74
CA ASP A 80 7.32 31.35 -8.49
C ASP A 80 7.36 30.27 -7.41
N VAL A 81 7.89 29.10 -7.80
CA VAL A 81 8.00 27.96 -6.90
C VAL A 81 9.27 28.05 -6.09
N VAL A 82 9.11 27.99 -4.76
CA VAL A 82 10.21 27.75 -3.84
C VAL A 82 10.29 26.24 -3.60
N SER A 83 11.46 25.67 -3.85
CA SER A 83 11.73 24.26 -3.55
C SER A 83 12.88 24.11 -2.56
N HIS A 84 12.79 23.08 -1.72
CA HIS A 84 13.81 22.74 -0.73
C HIS A 84 13.93 21.22 -0.66
N THR A 85 15.17 20.73 -0.66
CA THR A 85 15.46 19.31 -0.45
C THR A 85 16.14 19.15 0.90
N GLU A 86 15.53 18.34 1.77
CA GLU A 86 16.09 17.98 3.07
C GLU A 86 16.13 16.45 3.18
N GLY A 87 17.33 15.88 3.24
CA GLY A 87 17.54 14.44 3.29
C GLY A 87 16.93 13.72 2.08
N GLN A 88 15.91 12.89 2.35
CA GLN A 88 15.19 12.09 1.35
C GLN A 88 13.81 12.67 1.01
N THR A 89 13.65 13.99 1.16
CA THR A 89 12.40 14.68 0.87
C THR A 89 12.65 15.96 0.08
N LEU A 90 11.96 16.11 -1.05
CA LEU A 90 11.80 17.36 -1.78
C LEU A 90 10.43 17.95 -1.42
N THR A 91 10.43 19.21 -1.00
CA THR A 91 9.22 20.02 -0.84
C THR A 91 9.25 21.17 -1.83
N ALA A 92 8.15 21.40 -2.54
CA ALA A 92 7.98 22.51 -3.46
C ALA A 92 6.61 23.16 -3.24
N GLY A 93 6.54 24.48 -3.30
CA GLY A 93 5.28 25.20 -3.13
C GLY A 93 5.28 26.53 -3.85
N SER A 94 4.10 26.93 -4.31
CA SER A 94 3.83 28.24 -4.91
C SER A 94 2.85 29.00 -4.02
N GLN A 95 3.25 30.19 -3.57
CA GLN A 95 2.40 31.03 -2.71
C GLN A 95 1.18 31.55 -3.49
N GLU A 96 1.36 31.88 -4.77
CA GLU A 96 0.30 32.40 -5.63
C GLU A 96 -0.83 31.40 -5.83
N SER A 97 -0.49 30.14 -6.15
CA SER A 97 -1.47 29.09 -6.42
C SER A 97 -1.95 28.35 -5.17
N SER A 98 -1.40 28.66 -3.99
CA SER A 98 -1.63 27.90 -2.74
C SER A 98 -1.44 26.39 -2.90
N SER A 99 -0.59 25.99 -3.86
CA SER A 99 -0.34 24.60 -4.22
C SER A 99 1.00 24.14 -3.70
N SER A 100 1.08 22.89 -3.26
CA SER A 100 2.32 22.31 -2.77
C SER A 100 2.47 20.86 -3.16
N LEU A 101 3.72 20.44 -3.25
CA LEU A 101 4.15 19.11 -3.59
C LEU A 101 5.21 18.66 -2.59
N VAL A 102 5.08 17.44 -2.11
CA VAL A 102 6.11 16.76 -1.30
C VAL A 102 6.41 15.43 -1.97
N MET A 103 7.67 15.24 -2.37
CA MET A 103 8.16 13.99 -2.93
C MET A 103 9.21 13.40 -1.99
N ALA A 104 9.10 12.13 -1.66
CA ALA A 104 10.07 11.41 -0.86
C ALA A 104 10.46 10.09 -1.54
N SER A 105 11.72 9.69 -1.40
CA SER A 105 12.13 8.33 -1.74
C SER A 105 11.70 7.42 -0.60
N GLU A 106 11.05 6.32 -0.94
CA GLU A 106 10.61 5.32 0.04
C GLU A 106 11.56 4.13 0.02
N VAL A 107 11.63 3.40 1.12
CA VAL A 107 12.44 2.19 1.15
C VAL A 107 11.78 1.12 0.28
N ASN A 108 12.58 0.49 -0.58
CA ASN A 108 12.12 -0.60 -1.44
C ASN A 108 11.57 -1.76 -0.59
N LEU A 109 10.25 -1.96 -0.66
CA LEU A 109 9.56 -3.03 0.05
C LEU A 109 10.19 -4.38 -0.26
N ARG A 110 10.49 -4.66 -1.52
CA ARG A 110 11.14 -5.90 -1.94
C ARG A 110 12.49 -6.08 -1.26
N ASP A 111 13.32 -5.05 -1.19
CA ASP A 111 14.68 -5.18 -0.64
C ASP A 111 14.67 -5.36 0.88
N ASN A 112 13.70 -4.76 1.57
CA ASN A 112 13.46 -5.01 3.00
C ASN A 112 12.80 -6.37 3.26
N MET A 113 11.98 -6.84 2.32
CA MET A 113 11.21 -8.06 2.47
C MET A 113 12.02 -9.29 2.12
N LEU A 114 12.86 -9.24 1.08
CA LEU A 114 13.78 -10.30 0.68
C LEU A 114 14.89 -10.43 1.73
N ALA A 115 14.52 -11.06 2.85
CA ALA A 115 15.44 -11.45 3.88
C ALA A 115 16.45 -12.48 3.34
N LYS A 116 17.62 -12.50 3.99
CA LYS A 116 18.86 -13.06 3.46
C LYS A 116 18.90 -14.59 3.38
N THR A 117 17.82 -15.29 3.72
CA THR A 117 17.77 -16.76 3.79
C THR A 117 16.78 -17.39 2.78
N PRO A 118 17.06 -18.59 2.26
CA PRO A 118 16.14 -19.30 1.35
C PRO A 118 14.76 -19.63 1.96
N GLU A 119 14.68 -19.83 3.27
CA GLU A 119 13.42 -20.12 3.98
C GLU A 119 12.50 -18.90 4.03
N ASP A 120 13.06 -17.71 4.20
CA ASP A 120 12.30 -16.45 4.14
C ASP A 120 11.73 -16.23 2.74
N PHE A 121 12.52 -16.55 1.70
CA PHE A 121 12.07 -16.44 0.32
C PHE A 121 10.83 -17.28 0.04
N LYS A 122 10.81 -18.54 0.49
CA LYS A 122 9.62 -19.43 0.37
C LYS A 122 8.41 -18.86 1.11
N THR A 123 8.63 -18.21 2.24
CA THR A 123 7.56 -17.58 3.02
C THR A 123 6.99 -16.38 2.27
N ILE A 124 7.84 -15.54 1.67
CA ILE A 124 7.42 -14.38 0.87
C ILE A 124 6.70 -14.82 -0.41
N GLU A 125 7.19 -15.85 -1.10
CA GLU A 125 6.49 -16.43 -2.25
C GLU A 125 5.11 -16.97 -1.86
N ALA A 126 4.99 -17.60 -0.68
CA ALA A 126 3.69 -18.02 -0.17
C ALA A 126 2.79 -16.82 0.18
N LEU A 127 3.37 -15.67 0.54
CA LEU A 127 2.63 -14.47 0.91
C LEU A 127 2.09 -13.67 -0.28
N TYR A 128 2.95 -13.44 -1.28
CA TYR A 128 2.68 -12.53 -2.40
C TYR A 128 2.51 -13.26 -3.74
N GLY A 129 2.89 -14.54 -3.81
CA GLY A 129 3.01 -15.27 -5.06
C GLY A 129 4.36 -15.02 -5.75
N LYS A 130 4.81 -15.99 -6.54
CA LYS A 130 6.11 -15.98 -7.22
C LYS A 130 6.31 -14.77 -8.16
N GLU A 131 5.23 -14.30 -8.77
CA GLU A 131 5.29 -13.17 -9.71
C GLU A 131 5.40 -11.82 -9.00
N ALA A 132 4.84 -11.70 -7.81
CA ALA A 132 4.87 -10.46 -7.05
C ALA A 132 6.24 -10.15 -6.46
N THR A 133 7.15 -11.12 -6.35
CA THR A 133 8.51 -10.91 -5.81
C THR A 133 9.51 -10.39 -6.84
N ARG A 134 9.08 -10.20 -8.10
CA ARG A 134 9.96 -9.77 -9.20
C ARG A 134 10.39 -8.31 -9.09
N SER A 135 9.57 -7.45 -8.48
CA SER A 135 9.83 -6.01 -8.39
C SER A 135 9.04 -5.37 -7.24
N ASN A 136 9.48 -4.23 -6.73
CA ASN A 136 8.78 -3.39 -5.75
C ASN A 136 7.36 -3.05 -6.24
N TYR A 137 7.23 -2.66 -7.51
CA TYR A 137 5.92 -2.45 -8.12
C TYR A 137 5.05 -3.71 -8.09
N ALA A 138 5.61 -4.90 -8.38
CA ALA A 138 4.84 -6.14 -8.38
C ALA A 138 4.35 -6.51 -6.97
N VAL A 139 5.18 -6.31 -5.94
CA VAL A 139 4.80 -6.47 -4.52
C VAL A 139 3.65 -5.52 -4.20
N PHE A 140 3.84 -4.22 -4.49
CA PHE A 140 2.85 -3.20 -4.17
C PHE A 140 1.52 -3.42 -4.90
N LYS A 141 1.58 -3.80 -6.18
CA LYS A 141 0.40 -4.19 -6.97
C LYS A 141 -0.35 -5.35 -6.34
N SER A 142 0.35 -6.39 -5.88
CA SER A 142 -0.29 -7.50 -5.18
C SER A 142 -1.01 -7.05 -3.91
N VAL A 143 -0.45 -6.10 -3.17
CA VAL A 143 -1.10 -5.52 -1.98
C VAL A 143 -2.35 -4.72 -2.38
N MET A 144 -2.25 -3.84 -3.37
CA MET A 144 -3.37 -2.98 -3.79
C MET A 144 -4.56 -3.77 -4.34
N HIS A 145 -4.30 -4.87 -5.05
CA HIS A 145 -5.34 -5.76 -5.59
C HIS A 145 -5.91 -6.76 -4.56
N SER A 146 -5.39 -6.79 -3.33
CA SER A 146 -5.93 -7.66 -2.28
C SER A 146 -7.30 -7.15 -1.79
N THR A 147 -8.22 -8.09 -1.53
CA THR A 147 -9.56 -7.78 -1.02
C THR A 147 -9.94 -8.72 0.13
N PRO A 148 -10.75 -8.26 1.09
CA PRO A 148 -11.33 -9.09 2.14
C PRO A 148 -12.19 -10.25 1.60
N ALA A 149 -12.74 -10.13 0.38
CA ALA A 149 -13.55 -11.18 -0.25
C ALA A 149 -12.78 -12.49 -0.49
N ALA A 150 -11.45 -12.42 -0.66
CA ALA A 150 -10.60 -13.60 -0.81
C ALA A 150 -10.39 -14.36 0.52
N LEU A 151 -10.78 -13.79 1.66
CA LEU A 151 -10.66 -14.43 2.97
C LEU A 151 -11.85 -15.36 3.23
N SER A 152 -11.58 -16.66 3.32
CA SER A 152 -12.54 -17.64 3.82
C SER A 152 -12.25 -18.03 5.26
N ILE A 153 -13.31 -18.14 6.06
CA ILE A 153 -13.27 -18.64 7.45
C ILE A 153 -13.13 -20.17 7.49
N PHE A 154 -13.40 -20.84 6.37
CA PHE A 154 -13.35 -22.30 6.24
C PHE A 154 -12.09 -22.78 5.50
N SER A 155 -11.28 -21.87 4.94
CA SER A 155 -9.99 -22.25 4.35
C SER A 155 -8.93 -22.52 5.41
N SER A 156 -7.92 -23.32 5.04
CA SER A 156 -6.77 -23.57 5.90
C SER A 156 -6.04 -22.26 6.23
N SER A 157 -5.44 -22.16 7.42
CA SER A 157 -4.65 -20.99 7.83
C SER A 157 -3.54 -20.64 6.85
N ARG A 158 -2.96 -21.66 6.19
CA ARG A 158 -1.95 -21.52 5.13
C ARG A 158 -2.45 -20.70 3.93
N ASN A 159 -3.76 -20.67 3.68
CA ASN A 159 -4.36 -19.93 2.57
C ASN A 159 -5.06 -18.63 3.00
N SER A 160 -5.43 -18.46 4.28
CA SER A 160 -6.12 -17.24 4.74
C SER A 160 -5.17 -16.21 5.35
N LEU A 161 -4.08 -16.65 5.98
CA LEU A 161 -3.15 -15.75 6.67
C LEU A 161 -2.41 -14.82 5.70
N PRO A 162 -1.89 -15.30 4.54
CA PRO A 162 -1.27 -14.40 3.57
C PRO A 162 -2.17 -13.27 3.10
N GLN A 163 -3.42 -13.60 2.76
CA GLN A 163 -4.41 -12.66 2.27
C GLN A 163 -4.77 -11.65 3.36
N LEU A 164 -4.82 -12.07 4.62
CA LEU A 164 -5.08 -11.17 5.73
C LEU A 164 -3.94 -10.18 5.93
N ILE A 165 -2.70 -10.62 5.76
CA ILE A 165 -1.51 -9.76 5.77
C ILE A 165 -1.57 -8.75 4.64
N LEU A 166 -1.88 -9.18 3.40
CA LEU A 166 -2.00 -8.28 2.25
C LEU A 166 -3.09 -7.22 2.47
N VAL A 167 -4.27 -7.61 2.93
CA VAL A 167 -5.37 -6.67 3.22
C VAL A 167 -4.98 -5.69 4.33
N THR A 168 -4.25 -6.16 5.34
CA THR A 168 -3.75 -5.30 6.43
C THR A 168 -2.69 -4.32 5.94
N LEU A 169 -1.78 -4.75 5.07
CA LEU A 169 -0.79 -3.88 4.44
C LEU A 169 -1.45 -2.85 3.53
N LYS A 170 -2.46 -3.24 2.76
CA LYS A 170 -3.27 -2.30 1.97
C LYS A 170 -3.87 -1.23 2.85
N ARG A 171 -4.44 -1.63 4.00
CA ARG A 171 -4.97 -0.70 5.00
C ARG A 171 -3.93 0.30 5.51
N ALA A 172 -2.69 -0.15 5.71
CA ALA A 172 -1.60 0.68 6.22
C ALA A 172 -0.99 1.60 5.15
N LEU A 173 -1.03 1.22 3.87
CA LEU A 173 -0.37 1.93 2.78
C LEU A 173 -1.27 2.94 2.06
N VAL A 174 -2.58 2.72 2.03
CA VAL A 174 -3.52 3.62 1.36
C VAL A 174 -3.89 4.78 2.29
N LEU A 175 -3.52 5.99 1.89
CA LEU A 175 -4.00 7.24 2.49
C LEU A 175 -5.26 7.70 1.73
N ASN A 176 -6.26 8.27 2.41
CA ASN A 176 -7.49 8.79 1.81
C ASN A 176 -8.29 7.78 0.95
N ALA A 177 -8.45 6.57 1.46
CA ALA A 177 -9.08 5.46 0.75
C ALA A 177 -10.55 5.66 0.30
N GLY A 178 -11.22 6.71 0.77
CA GLY A 178 -12.62 7.01 0.42
C GLY A 178 -12.80 7.73 -0.91
N GLU A 179 -11.73 8.24 -1.51
CA GLU A 179 -11.81 9.18 -2.64
C GLU A 179 -11.35 8.56 -3.97
N GLY A 180 -10.89 7.30 -3.99
CA GLY A 180 -10.57 6.58 -5.22
C GLY A 180 -9.19 5.91 -5.19
N LEU A 181 -9.04 4.87 -6.01
CA LEU A 181 -7.83 4.08 -6.14
C LEU A 181 -7.58 3.79 -7.62
N TYR A 182 -6.54 4.39 -8.16
CA TYR A 182 -6.21 4.29 -9.59
C TYR A 182 -4.83 3.69 -9.79
N GLU A 183 -4.68 2.91 -10.86
CA GLU A 183 -3.40 2.42 -11.37
C GLU A 183 -3.08 3.15 -12.67
N PHE A 184 -1.85 3.63 -12.82
CA PHE A 184 -1.42 4.33 -14.03
C PHE A 184 -0.02 3.91 -14.47
N GLU A 185 0.29 4.21 -15.72
CA GLU A 185 1.58 3.96 -16.35
C GLU A 185 1.89 5.07 -17.36
N THR A 186 3.13 5.55 -17.34
CA THR A 186 3.73 6.44 -18.33
C THR A 186 5.00 5.78 -18.88
N PRO A 187 5.66 6.33 -19.92
CA PRO A 187 6.92 5.78 -20.41
C PRO A 187 8.07 5.80 -19.38
N ALA A 188 7.96 6.60 -18.30
CA ALA A 188 9.00 6.74 -17.28
C ALA A 188 8.66 6.02 -15.97
N ILE A 189 7.38 6.00 -15.59
CA ILE A 189 6.95 5.53 -14.28
C ILE A 189 5.66 4.74 -14.36
N LYS A 190 5.42 3.91 -13.35
CA LYS A 190 4.14 3.23 -13.11
C LYS A 190 3.78 3.38 -11.64
N GLY A 191 2.51 3.42 -11.31
CA GLY A 191 2.13 3.72 -9.93
C GLY A 191 0.65 3.66 -9.64
N PHE A 192 0.35 4.12 -8.43
CA PHE A 192 -0.99 4.15 -7.87
C PHE A 192 -1.28 5.54 -7.33
N GLN A 193 -2.49 6.02 -7.61
CA GLN A 193 -3.04 7.26 -7.06
C GLN A 193 -4.12 6.90 -6.03
N PHE A 194 -4.09 7.61 -4.91
CA PHE A 194 -5.06 7.57 -3.85
C PHE A 194 -5.74 8.93 -3.73
N GLY A 195 -7.06 8.91 -3.75
CA GLY A 195 -7.88 10.11 -3.93
C GLY A 195 -8.31 10.30 -5.38
N ASP A 196 -9.41 11.02 -5.58
CA ASP A 196 -9.82 11.43 -6.91
C ASP A 196 -8.98 12.63 -7.33
N ALA A 197 -9.07 12.99 -8.61
CA ALA A 197 -8.33 14.12 -9.11
C ALA A 197 -8.89 15.48 -8.61
N GLU A 198 -10.08 15.46 -8.01
CA GLU A 198 -10.75 16.63 -7.42
C GLU A 198 -10.41 16.78 -5.91
N SER A 199 -9.77 15.77 -5.32
CA SER A 199 -9.37 15.73 -3.93
C SER A 199 -8.42 16.88 -3.63
N ARG A 200 -8.67 17.56 -2.51
CA ARG A 200 -7.77 18.61 -2.01
C ARG A 200 -6.35 18.09 -1.73
N TYR A 201 -6.21 16.80 -1.47
CA TYR A 201 -4.97 16.11 -1.20
C TYR A 201 -4.91 14.80 -1.97
N ILE A 202 -3.92 14.69 -2.85
CA ILE A 202 -3.71 13.51 -3.70
C ILE A 202 -2.41 12.87 -3.25
N SER A 203 -2.45 11.57 -2.97
CA SER A 203 -1.27 10.80 -2.62
C SER A 203 -0.96 9.79 -3.72
N ILE A 204 0.30 9.68 -4.09
CA ILE A 204 0.75 8.88 -5.22
C ILE A 204 1.93 8.08 -4.76
N THR A 205 1.91 6.79 -5.04
CA THR A 205 3.09 5.93 -4.93
C THR A 205 3.46 5.46 -6.31
N PHE A 206 4.66 5.77 -6.76
CA PHE A 206 5.13 5.40 -8.10
C PHE A 206 6.52 4.78 -8.06
N PHE A 207 6.82 4.08 -9.14
CA PHE A 207 8.04 3.31 -9.34
C PHE A 207 8.67 3.76 -10.64
N ASP A 208 9.96 4.07 -10.60
CA ASP A 208 10.73 4.39 -11.80
C ASP A 208 11.15 3.12 -12.56
N LYS A 209 11.87 3.30 -13.67
CA LYS A 209 12.42 2.21 -14.48
C LYS A 209 13.43 1.32 -13.74
N ASP A 210 14.10 1.87 -12.73
CA ASP A 210 15.03 1.16 -11.87
C ASP A 210 14.32 0.49 -10.68
N ASP A 211 12.98 0.52 -10.67
CA ASP A 211 12.08 -0.04 -9.65
C ASP A 211 12.29 0.58 -8.26
N LYS A 212 12.80 1.82 -8.19
CA LYS A 212 12.85 2.62 -6.96
C LYS A 212 11.48 3.19 -6.64
N THR A 213 11.16 3.23 -5.35
CA THR A 213 9.83 3.65 -4.88
C THR A 213 9.86 5.12 -4.45
N TYR A 214 8.86 5.88 -4.90
CA TYR A 214 8.66 7.27 -4.52
C TYR A 214 7.24 7.48 -4.03
N ARG A 215 7.10 8.33 -3.00
CA ARG A 215 5.82 8.87 -2.57
C ARG A 215 5.74 10.34 -2.96
N LEU A 216 4.64 10.70 -3.60
CA LEU A 216 4.34 12.05 -4.06
C LEU A 216 2.98 12.47 -3.48
N ASN A 217 2.99 13.51 -2.66
CA ASN A 217 1.78 14.11 -2.12
C ASN A 217 1.61 15.50 -2.72
N ILE A 218 0.44 15.76 -3.29
CA ILE A 218 0.11 17.02 -3.94
C ILE A 218 -1.12 17.62 -3.27
N ARG A 219 -1.07 18.92 -3.02
CA ARG A 219 -2.17 19.72 -2.50
C ARG A 219 -2.50 20.85 -3.46
N GLY A 220 -3.77 21.03 -3.77
CA GLY A 220 -4.26 22.18 -4.56
C GLY A 220 -4.04 22.08 -6.08
N ALA A 221 -3.60 20.93 -6.60
CA ALA A 221 -3.52 20.72 -8.05
C ALA A 221 -4.89 20.35 -8.63
N SER A 222 -5.24 20.96 -9.77
CA SER A 222 -6.35 20.48 -10.60
C SER A 222 -6.00 19.13 -11.25
N PRO A 223 -6.99 18.34 -11.72
CA PRO A 223 -6.73 17.11 -12.47
C PRO A 223 -5.75 17.29 -13.63
N LYS A 224 -5.90 18.39 -14.38
CA LYS A 224 -5.01 18.76 -15.49
C LYS A 224 -3.56 18.94 -15.04
N TYR A 225 -3.36 19.58 -13.89
CA TYR A 225 -2.04 19.86 -13.33
C TYR A 225 -1.39 18.60 -12.76
N LEU A 226 -2.17 17.73 -12.13
CA LEU A 226 -1.70 16.42 -11.73
C LEU A 226 -1.19 15.63 -12.94
N ASP A 227 -1.96 15.58 -14.02
CA ASP A 227 -1.59 14.84 -15.23
C ASP A 227 -0.36 15.43 -15.90
N TYR A 228 -0.23 16.76 -15.91
CA TYR A 228 0.97 17.43 -16.37
C TYR A 228 2.20 17.01 -15.56
N ILE A 229 2.11 17.03 -14.22
CA ILE A 229 3.22 16.63 -13.34
C ILE A 229 3.61 15.18 -13.62
N LEU A 230 2.64 14.25 -13.60
CA LEU A 230 2.92 12.83 -13.79
C LEU A 230 3.47 12.49 -15.18
N SER A 231 2.94 13.14 -16.22
CA SER A 231 3.40 12.92 -17.60
C SER A 231 4.79 13.51 -17.85
N SER A 232 5.16 14.58 -17.14
CA SER A 232 6.46 15.24 -17.26
C SER A 232 7.61 14.54 -16.53
N ILE A 233 7.33 13.51 -15.72
CA ILE A 233 8.37 12.78 -15.01
C ILE A 233 9.23 12.01 -16.00
N GLU A 234 10.52 12.27 -15.95
CA GLU A 234 11.55 11.61 -16.73
C GLU A 234 12.69 11.14 -15.82
N ASN A 235 13.40 10.09 -16.24
CA ASN A 235 14.64 9.69 -15.57
C ASN A 235 15.78 10.50 -16.17
N GLY A 236 16.44 11.31 -15.35
CA GLY A 236 17.72 11.93 -15.66
C GLY A 236 18.74 10.85 -15.95
N ARG A 237 19.33 10.92 -17.14
CA ARG A 237 20.46 10.07 -17.54
C ARG A 237 21.72 10.42 -16.77
#